data_AF-A0A0L0BGC6-F1
#
_entry.id   AF-A0A0L0BGC6-F1
#
_cell.length_a   1.000
_cell.length_b   1.000
_cell.length_c   1.000
_cell.angle_alpha   90.00
_cell.angle_beta   90.00
_cell.angle_gamma   90.00
#
_symmetry.space_group_name_H-M   'P 1'
#
loop_
_entity.id
_entity.type
_entity.pdbx_description
1 polymer ?
#
loop_
_entity_poly.entity_id
_entity_poly.type
_entity_poly.pdbx_seq_one_letter_code
_entity_poly.pdbx_strand_id
1 'polypeptide(L)'
;MSGTGTTTYDGEFEITAWDAEPYSAPGSTGELSRVRAAKVFEGEIRGTSTAELLMAGNDVGAGYVSSEHFVGSVGDRTGSMTVQHWGVAEGADAASSGHIIPGSGTEGLRGISGRAIYSQDPDGQHRLELRVSFPDEIEPLDDGGTAEGPA
;
A
#
# COMPACT_ATOMS: atom_id res chain seq x y z
N MET A 1 11.49 23.88 -15.75
CA MET A 1 11.24 23.14 -14.50
C MET A 1 9.77 22.73 -14.53
N SER A 2 9.46 21.60 -15.17
CA SER A 2 8.11 21.03 -15.10
C SER A 2 8.01 20.35 -13.74
N GLY A 3 7.21 20.93 -12.86
CA GLY A 3 6.91 20.33 -11.57
C GLY A 3 5.88 19.24 -11.79
N THR A 4 6.24 18.01 -11.47
CA THR A 4 5.34 16.86 -11.45
C THR A 4 4.21 17.16 -10.46
N GLY A 5 3.00 17.41 -10.96
CA GLY A 5 1.87 17.78 -10.10
C GLY A 5 1.44 16.60 -9.23
N THR A 6 1.32 16.83 -7.91
CA THR A 6 0.69 15.86 -7.02
C THR A 6 -0.82 15.82 -7.31
N THR A 7 -1.37 14.64 -7.52
CA THR A 7 -2.79 14.36 -7.66
C THR A 7 -3.26 13.49 -6.49
N THR A 8 -4.47 13.72 -6.00
CA THR A 8 -5.12 12.88 -5.00
C THR A 8 -6.15 11.98 -5.67
N TYR A 9 -6.20 10.72 -5.26
CA TYR A 9 -7.25 9.76 -5.62
C TYR A 9 -7.80 9.13 -4.35
N ASP A 10 -9.12 8.94 -4.32
CA ASP A 10 -9.82 8.34 -3.19
C ASP A 10 -10.47 7.01 -3.58
N GLY A 11 -10.39 6.04 -2.67
CA GLY A 11 -10.98 4.72 -2.82
C GLY A 11 -11.57 4.20 -1.53
N GLU A 12 -12.59 3.37 -1.67
CA GLU A 12 -13.11 2.53 -0.60
C GLU A 12 -12.50 1.14 -0.73
N PHE A 13 -12.37 0.42 0.38
CA PHE A 13 -11.96 -0.97 0.31
C PHE A 13 -12.64 -1.84 1.36
N GLU A 14 -12.70 -3.13 1.04
CA GLU A 14 -13.14 -4.17 1.96
C GLU A 14 -11.99 -5.15 2.20
N ILE A 15 -11.87 -5.63 3.43
CA ILE A 15 -10.98 -6.74 3.76
C ILE A 15 -11.75 -8.04 3.52
N THR A 16 -11.32 -8.81 2.52
CA THR A 16 -12.02 -10.01 2.05
C THR A 16 -11.42 -11.31 2.57
N ALA A 17 -10.18 -11.28 3.05
CA ALA A 17 -9.55 -12.38 3.76
C ALA A 17 -8.63 -11.86 4.86
N TRP A 18 -8.55 -12.62 5.96
CA TRP A 18 -7.71 -12.34 7.12
C TRP A 18 -7.20 -13.65 7.72
N ASP A 19 -5.97 -14.01 7.40
CA ASP A 19 -5.30 -15.21 7.91
C ASP A 19 -4.25 -14.78 8.94
N ALA A 20 -4.55 -15.01 10.22
CA ALA A 20 -3.73 -14.57 11.34
C ALA A 20 -2.99 -15.75 11.98
N GLU A 21 -1.67 -15.61 12.11
CA GLU A 21 -0.79 -16.52 12.81
C GLU A 21 -0.24 -15.84 14.08
N PRO A 22 -0.80 -16.12 15.26
CA PRO A 22 -0.30 -15.61 16.52
C PRO A 22 1.12 -16.10 16.80
N TYR A 23 1.93 -15.24 17.42
CA TYR A 23 3.24 -15.63 17.95
C TYR A 23 3.49 -14.99 19.32
N SER A 24 4.53 -15.45 20.01
CA SER A 24 4.94 -14.89 21.29
C SER A 24 6.40 -14.46 21.26
N ALA A 25 6.73 -13.42 22.03
CA ALA A 25 8.09 -12.98 22.26
C ALA A 25 8.36 -12.95 23.77
N PRO A 26 9.55 -13.35 24.25
CA PRO A 26 9.89 -13.27 25.67
C PRO A 26 9.69 -11.85 26.22
N GLY A 27 8.92 -11.74 27.30
CA GLY A 27 8.61 -10.45 27.92
C GLY A 27 7.50 -9.63 27.24
N SER A 28 6.88 -10.13 26.16
CA SER A 28 5.67 -9.51 25.63
C SER A 28 4.51 -9.65 26.62
N THR A 29 3.82 -8.55 26.91
CA THR A 29 2.58 -8.53 27.68
C THR A 29 1.33 -8.39 26.81
N GLY A 30 1.51 -8.28 25.49
CA GLY A 30 0.44 -8.10 24.52
C GLY A 30 0.39 -9.21 23.47
N GLU A 31 -0.66 -9.17 22.66
CA GLU A 31 -0.90 -10.05 21.53
C GLU A 31 -0.02 -9.65 20.35
N LEU A 32 0.60 -10.64 19.70
CA LEU A 32 1.41 -10.45 18.51
C LEU A 32 0.93 -11.44 17.45
N SER A 33 0.82 -11.00 16.20
CA SER A 33 0.48 -11.89 15.09
C SER A 33 1.11 -11.47 13.77
N ARG A 34 1.39 -12.46 12.92
CA ARG A 34 1.60 -12.24 11.48
C ARG A 34 0.25 -12.39 10.82
N VAL A 35 -0.08 -11.50 9.90
CA VAL A 35 -1.36 -11.56 9.19
C VAL A 35 -1.13 -11.47 7.71
N ARG A 36 -1.75 -12.38 6.96
CA ARG A 36 -1.96 -12.21 5.52
C ARG A 36 -3.39 -11.75 5.28
N ALA A 37 -3.54 -10.56 4.70
CA ALA A 37 -4.85 -9.98 4.38
C ALA A 37 -5.03 -9.85 2.87
N ALA A 38 -6.27 -10.01 2.40
CA ALA A 38 -6.67 -9.66 1.04
C ALA A 38 -7.70 -8.54 1.07
N LYS A 39 -7.62 -7.63 0.09
CA LYS A 39 -8.52 -6.48 -0.02
C LYS A 39 -9.06 -6.32 -1.42
N VAL A 40 -10.26 -5.76 -1.54
CA VAL A 40 -10.86 -5.31 -2.79
C VAL A 40 -11.10 -3.81 -2.67
N PHE A 41 -10.72 -3.05 -3.70
CA PHE A 41 -10.83 -1.59 -3.76
C PHE A 41 -11.83 -1.17 -4.84
N GLU A 42 -12.62 -0.14 -4.54
CA GLU A 42 -13.56 0.51 -5.44
C GLU A 42 -13.43 2.04 -5.37
N GLY A 43 -13.97 2.76 -6.36
CA GLY A 43 -13.82 4.22 -6.48
C GLY A 43 -12.73 4.61 -7.47
N GLU A 44 -11.96 5.67 -7.24
CA GLU A 44 -10.89 6.06 -8.17
C GLU A 44 -9.68 5.12 -8.10
N ILE A 45 -9.56 4.38 -7.00
CA ILE A 45 -8.63 3.29 -6.79
C ILE A 45 -9.44 2.00 -6.89
N ARG A 46 -9.25 1.22 -7.96
CA ARG A 46 -10.01 -0.03 -8.19
C ARG A 46 -9.08 -1.21 -8.37
N GLY A 47 -9.36 -2.32 -7.72
CA GLY A 47 -8.54 -3.52 -7.88
C GLY A 47 -8.50 -4.38 -6.64
N THR A 48 -7.41 -5.12 -6.47
CA THR A 48 -7.21 -6.01 -5.33
C THR A 48 -5.82 -5.84 -4.75
N SER A 49 -5.66 -6.17 -3.47
CA SER A 49 -4.33 -6.28 -2.87
C SER A 49 -4.19 -7.50 -1.98
N THR A 50 -2.94 -7.90 -1.77
CA THR A 50 -2.54 -8.81 -0.69
C THR A 50 -1.51 -8.10 0.18
N ALA A 51 -1.71 -8.15 1.49
CA ALA A 51 -0.83 -7.53 2.48
C ALA A 51 -0.30 -8.56 3.46
N GLU A 52 0.98 -8.41 3.81
CA GLU A 52 1.64 -9.12 4.90
C GLU A 52 1.86 -8.12 6.05
N LEU A 53 1.25 -8.38 7.20
CA LEU A 53 1.25 -7.49 8.36
C LEU A 53 1.93 -8.14 9.56
N LEU A 54 2.61 -7.32 10.36
CA LEU A 54 2.99 -7.63 11.73
C LEU A 54 2.13 -6.80 12.65
N MET A 55 1.26 -7.45 13.42
CA MET A 55 0.34 -6.84 14.35
C MET A 55 0.89 -6.92 15.77
N ALA A 56 0.63 -5.88 16.57
CA ALA A 56 0.85 -5.88 18.00
C ALA A 56 -0.32 -5.19 18.70
N GLY A 57 -0.83 -5.76 19.80
CA GLY A 57 -1.95 -5.20 20.52
C GLY A 57 -1.97 -5.56 22.01
N ASN A 58 -2.71 -4.79 22.79
CA ASN A 58 -3.00 -5.03 24.20
C ASN A 58 -4.32 -4.33 24.58
N ASP A 59 -4.67 -4.36 25.86
CA ASP A 59 -5.94 -3.80 26.37
C ASP A 59 -6.09 -2.28 26.16
N VAL A 60 -5.01 -1.55 25.87
CA VAL A 60 -5.00 -0.08 25.71
C VAL A 60 -4.95 0.33 24.24
N GLY A 61 -4.27 -0.43 23.40
CA GLY A 61 -4.04 -0.01 22.02
C GLY A 61 -3.53 -1.14 21.13
N ALA A 62 -3.49 -0.85 19.83
CA ALA A 62 -3.03 -1.77 18.81
C ALA A 62 -2.26 -1.03 17.72
N GLY A 63 -1.41 -1.74 17.01
CA GLY A 63 -0.67 -1.20 15.89
C GLY A 63 -0.18 -2.28 14.96
N TYR A 64 0.27 -1.85 13.79
CA TYR A 64 0.79 -2.75 12.78
C TYR A 64 1.79 -2.08 11.85
N VAL A 65 2.61 -2.90 11.20
CA VAL A 65 3.38 -2.54 10.00
C VAL A 65 3.07 -3.54 8.89
N SER A 66 3.10 -3.10 7.63
CA SER A 66 2.59 -3.87 6.51
C SER A 66 3.34 -3.59 5.21
N SER A 67 3.60 -4.64 4.44
CA SER A 67 3.93 -4.56 3.01
C SER A 67 2.73 -5.07 2.21
N GLU A 68 2.19 -4.23 1.34
CA GLU A 68 0.97 -4.52 0.57
C GLU A 68 1.25 -4.44 -0.93
N HIS A 69 0.89 -5.47 -1.67
CA HIS A 69 0.98 -5.52 -3.13
C HIS A 69 -0.41 -5.30 -3.74
N PHE A 70 -0.57 -4.21 -4.47
CA PHE A 70 -1.81 -3.81 -5.14
C PHE A 70 -1.71 -4.09 -6.65
N VAL A 71 -2.80 -4.61 -7.23
CA VAL A 71 -2.99 -4.80 -8.67
C VAL A 71 -4.34 -4.21 -9.06
N GLY A 72 -4.35 -3.26 -10.00
CA GLY A 72 -5.55 -2.57 -10.39
C GLY A 72 -5.30 -1.25 -11.12
N SER A 73 -6.22 -0.30 -10.95
CA SER A 73 -6.17 1.03 -11.54
C SER A 73 -6.19 2.14 -10.49
N VAL A 74 -5.41 3.19 -10.75
CA VAL A 74 -5.46 4.48 -10.03
C VAL A 74 -5.82 5.55 -11.06
N GLY A 75 -7.05 6.09 -10.96
CA GLY A 75 -7.66 6.83 -12.06
C GLY A 75 -7.74 5.98 -13.32
N ASP A 76 -7.26 6.52 -14.45
CA ASP A 76 -7.26 5.83 -15.74
C ASP A 76 -6.02 4.94 -15.98
N ARG A 77 -5.09 4.88 -15.01
CA ARG A 77 -3.82 4.14 -15.16
C ARG A 77 -3.93 2.76 -14.52
N THR A 78 -3.69 1.70 -15.30
CA THR A 78 -3.71 0.31 -14.82
C THR A 78 -2.29 -0.23 -14.65
N GLY A 79 -2.07 -1.02 -13.60
CA GLY A 79 -0.81 -1.69 -13.32
C GLY A 79 -0.79 -2.31 -11.93
N SER A 80 0.40 -2.44 -11.36
CA SER A 80 0.60 -2.86 -9.98
C SER A 80 1.59 -1.96 -9.26
N MET A 81 1.58 -1.98 -7.93
CA MET A 81 2.56 -1.28 -7.09
C MET A 81 2.65 -1.94 -5.71
N THR A 82 3.70 -1.61 -4.97
CA THR A 82 3.86 -2.03 -3.57
C THR A 82 3.77 -0.81 -2.66
N VAL A 83 2.98 -0.92 -1.60
CA VAL A 83 2.82 0.09 -0.55
C VAL A 83 3.36 -0.45 0.77
N GLN A 84 4.24 0.30 1.43
CA GLN A 84 4.59 0.04 2.81
C GLN A 84 3.78 0.98 3.71
N HIS A 85 3.02 0.43 4.65
CA HIS A 85 2.18 1.24 5.53
C HIS A 85 2.18 0.71 6.95
N TRP A 86 1.70 1.55 7.86
CA TRP A 86 1.62 1.28 9.29
C TRP A 86 0.34 1.88 9.84
N GLY A 87 -0.06 1.42 11.03
CA GLY A 87 -1.12 2.04 11.80
C GLY A 87 -0.90 1.91 13.29
N VAL A 88 -1.44 2.85 14.05
CA VAL A 88 -1.51 2.80 15.51
C VAL A 88 -2.89 3.31 15.96
N ALA A 89 -3.46 2.64 16.94
CA ALA A 89 -4.66 3.04 17.65
C ALA A 89 -4.29 3.24 19.13
N GLU A 90 -4.53 4.44 19.63
CA GLU A 90 -4.34 4.86 21.02
C GLU A 90 -5.71 5.22 21.61
N GLY A 91 -6.43 4.23 22.14
CA GLY A 91 -7.80 4.43 22.61
C GLY A 91 -8.77 4.77 21.47
N ALA A 92 -9.29 6.01 21.46
CA ALA A 92 -10.25 6.46 20.44
C ALA A 92 -9.57 7.08 19.20
N ASP A 93 -8.28 7.43 19.29
CA ASP A 93 -7.53 8.01 18.19
C ASP A 93 -6.84 6.92 17.39
N ALA A 94 -6.94 7.00 16.05
CA ALA A 94 -6.25 6.11 15.14
C ALA A 94 -5.51 6.91 14.08
N ALA A 95 -4.28 6.51 13.78
CA ALA A 95 -3.48 7.06 12.71
C ALA A 95 -2.94 5.93 11.84
N SER A 96 -3.03 6.09 10.52
CA SER A 96 -2.40 5.20 9.57
C SER A 96 -1.82 5.98 8.41
N SER A 97 -0.61 5.59 7.99
CA SER A 97 0.07 6.22 6.88
C SER A 97 1.02 5.22 6.21
N GLY A 98 1.44 5.54 5.00
CA GLY A 98 2.33 4.72 4.21
C GLY A 98 2.89 5.46 3.01
N HIS A 99 3.73 4.76 2.28
CA HIS A 99 4.36 5.25 1.07
C HIS A 99 4.37 4.15 0.01
N ILE A 100 4.13 4.54 -1.25
CA ILE A 100 4.38 3.65 -2.38
C ILE A 100 5.88 3.45 -2.50
N ILE A 101 6.35 2.21 -2.51
CA ILE A 101 7.78 1.92 -2.66
C ILE A 101 8.25 2.47 -4.00
N PRO A 102 9.23 3.39 -4.02
CA PRO A 102 9.73 3.97 -5.27
C PRO A 102 10.18 2.88 -6.24
N GLY A 103 9.77 2.99 -7.51
CA GLY A 103 10.12 2.03 -8.56
C GLY A 103 9.32 0.72 -8.54
N SER A 104 8.39 0.52 -7.60
CA SER A 104 7.54 -0.69 -7.57
C SER A 104 6.40 -0.69 -8.61
N GLY A 105 6.09 0.46 -9.18
CA GLY A 105 5.01 0.62 -10.15
C GLY A 105 5.26 -0.10 -11.48
N THR A 106 4.26 -0.82 -11.99
CA THR A 106 4.32 -1.51 -13.29
C THR A 106 3.34 -0.91 -14.30
N GLU A 107 3.57 -1.18 -15.59
CA GLU A 107 2.69 -0.77 -16.70
C GLU A 107 2.30 0.73 -16.62
N GLY A 108 1.01 1.05 -16.57
CA GLY A 108 0.50 2.41 -16.47
C GLY A 108 0.81 3.08 -15.12
N LEU A 109 1.23 2.32 -14.11
CA LEU A 109 1.67 2.82 -12.82
C LEU A 109 3.21 2.99 -12.72
N ARG A 110 3.97 2.82 -13.80
CA ARG A 110 5.43 3.05 -13.77
C ARG A 110 5.76 4.47 -13.30
N GLY A 111 6.76 4.55 -12.42
CA GLY A 111 7.23 5.81 -11.86
C GLY A 111 6.27 6.45 -10.84
N ILE A 112 5.14 5.82 -10.52
CA ILE A 112 4.25 6.32 -9.46
C ILE A 112 5.02 6.47 -8.15
N SER A 113 4.83 7.60 -7.49
CA SER A 113 5.43 7.88 -6.19
C SER A 113 4.47 8.70 -5.36
N GLY A 114 4.40 8.43 -4.06
CA GLY A 114 3.48 9.18 -3.19
C GLY A 114 3.14 8.48 -1.90
N ARG A 115 2.23 9.11 -1.15
CA ARG A 115 1.77 8.63 0.15
C ARG A 115 0.44 7.92 0.03
N ALA A 116 0.24 6.96 0.92
CA ALA A 116 -1.01 6.28 1.17
C ALA A 116 -1.49 6.62 2.58
N ILE A 117 -2.73 7.05 2.72
CA ILE A 117 -3.36 7.33 4.01
C ILE A 117 -4.58 6.43 4.10
N TYR A 118 -4.63 5.60 5.15
CA TYR A 118 -5.76 4.72 5.42
C TYR A 118 -6.59 5.32 6.55
N SER A 119 -7.91 5.29 6.42
CA SER A 119 -8.84 5.71 7.46
C SER A 119 -10.08 4.82 7.48
N GLN A 120 -10.90 5.00 8.51
CA GLN A 120 -12.20 4.37 8.64
C GLN A 120 -13.23 5.45 8.96
N ASP A 121 -14.32 5.45 8.21
CA ASP A 121 -15.47 6.32 8.43
C ASP A 121 -16.24 5.88 9.69
N PRO A 122 -17.06 6.76 10.31
CA PRO A 122 -17.81 6.41 11.52
C PRO A 122 -18.78 5.24 11.39
N ASP A 123 -19.19 4.87 10.18
CA ASP A 123 -20.04 3.72 9.87
C ASP A 123 -19.24 2.42 9.67
N GLY A 124 -17.91 2.48 9.75
CA GLY A 124 -17.00 1.35 9.60
C GLY A 124 -16.41 1.20 8.20
N GLN A 125 -16.80 2.02 7.21
CA GLN A 125 -16.27 1.94 5.85
C GLN A 125 -14.78 2.29 5.83
N HIS A 126 -13.94 1.42 5.26
CA HIS A 126 -12.53 1.72 5.10
C HIS A 126 -12.26 2.56 3.84
N ARG A 127 -11.31 3.49 3.98
CA ARG A 127 -10.90 4.45 2.95
C ARG A 127 -9.39 4.40 2.72
N LEU A 128 -9.00 4.62 1.46
CA LEU A 128 -7.62 4.88 1.05
C LEU A 128 -7.58 6.19 0.26
N GLU A 129 -6.74 7.11 0.72
CA GLU A 129 -6.35 8.31 -0.02
C GLU A 129 -4.91 8.11 -0.55
N LEU A 130 -4.73 8.25 -1.86
CA LEU A 130 -3.42 8.23 -2.52
C LEU A 130 -3.05 9.64 -2.98
N ARG A 131 -1.99 10.21 -2.41
CA ARG A 131 -1.40 11.48 -2.86
C ARG A 131 -0.15 11.20 -3.66
N VAL A 132 -0.27 11.22 -4.99
CA VAL A 132 0.73 10.65 -5.90
C VAL A 132 1.17 11.62 -6.99
N SER A 133 2.35 11.37 -7.53
CA SER A 133 2.86 12.00 -8.74
C SER A 133 3.33 10.91 -9.71
N PHE A 134 3.25 11.21 -11.00
CA PHE A 134 3.73 10.36 -12.09
C PHE A 134 4.73 11.17 -12.91
N PRO A 135 5.85 10.57 -13.36
CA PRO A 135 6.84 11.31 -14.14
C PRO A 135 6.20 11.87 -15.42
N ASP A 136 6.70 13.02 -15.88
CA ASP A 136 6.23 13.66 -17.12
C ASP A 136 6.52 12.78 -18.36
N GLU A 137 7.55 11.93 -18.26
CA GLU A 137 7.97 10.97 -19.29
C GLU A 137 8.31 9.64 -18.60
N ILE A 138 7.73 8.53 -19.05
CA ILE A 138 8.11 7.20 -18.58
C ILE A 138 9.32 6.78 -19.40
N GLU A 139 10.51 6.76 -18.78
CA GLU A 139 11.69 6.28 -19.48
C GLU A 139 11.43 4.85 -20.02
N PRO A 140 11.75 4.57 -21.30
CA PRO A 140 11.67 3.23 -21.84
C PRO A 140 12.49 2.29 -20.96
N LEU A 141 12.01 1.04 -20.78
CA LEU A 141 12.90 0.02 -20.24
C LEU A 141 14.10 -0.07 -21.18
N ASP A 142 15.30 0.14 -20.65
CA ASP A 142 16.54 -0.21 -21.35
C ASP A 142 16.44 -1.70 -21.67
N ASP A 143 16.19 -2.03 -22.93
CA ASP A 143 16.01 -3.39 -23.42
C ASP A 143 17.35 -4.09 -23.62
N GLY A 144 18.36 -3.74 -22.82
CA GLY A 144 19.61 -4.48 -22.67
C GLY A 144 20.12 -4.98 -24.01
N GLY A 145 20.46 -4.05 -24.90
CA GLY A 145 20.97 -4.35 -26.24
C GLY A 145 22.00 -5.49 -26.18
N THR A 146 21.71 -6.54 -26.95
CA THR A 146 22.62 -7.67 -27.16
C THR A 146 23.99 -7.15 -27.56
N ALA A 147 24.97 -7.28 -26.66
CA ALA A 147 26.36 -7.17 -27.03
C ALA A 147 26.72 -8.42 -27.86
N GLU A 148 26.61 -8.30 -29.18
CA GLU A 148 27.37 -9.17 -30.08
C GLU A 148 28.86 -9.00 -29.73
N GLY A 149 29.46 -10.06 -29.18
CA GLY A 149 30.90 -10.10 -28.90
C GLY A 149 31.69 -10.17 -30.22
N PRO A 150 32.89 -9.57 -30.30
CA PRO A 150 33.70 -9.72 -31.50
C PRO A 150 34.42 -11.07 -31.52
N ALA A 151 34.37 -11.65 -32.73
CA ALA A 151 35.12 -12.75 -33.36
C ALA A 151 36.34 -13.36 -32.66
#